data_AF-A0A6N9EP42-F1
#
_entry.id   AF-A0A6N9EP42-F1
#
_cell.length_a   1.000
_cell.length_b   1.000
_cell.length_c   1.000
_cell.angle_alpha   90.00
_cell.angle_beta   90.00
_cell.angle_gamma   90.00
#
_symmetry.space_group_name_H-M   'P 1'
#
loop_
_entity.id
_entity.type
_entity.pdbx_description
1 polymer ?
#
loop_
_entity_poly.entity_id
_entity_poly.type
_entity_poly.pdbx_seq_one_letter_code
_entity_poly.pdbx_strand_id
1 'polypeptide(L)'
;MERLEGVAGLVFVVAGLGLALVHYLAGADGLPNAELGALAFGAPYSALGWLAFLGSRSGRPALTLFAGMPLVFMSMVSVVTILLVLPAGLLAVRGLAGVILGRQQHLDTPEMWLPLVVTAAPVLAFGYLLFHKDPAEWRVDEHTISGTSDIITVFESALSLGAVALAVAVSYVWIVREAFSRRG
;
A
#
# COMPACT_ATOMS: atom_id res chain seq x y z
N MET A 1 10.99 20.99 -9.60
CA MET A 1 9.75 20.18 -9.56
C MET A 1 9.90 18.85 -8.80
N GLU A 2 11.10 18.27 -8.66
CA GLU A 2 11.37 17.05 -7.85
C GLU A 2 10.80 17.07 -6.41
N ARG A 3 10.68 18.25 -5.77
CA ARG A 3 10.17 18.37 -4.40
C ARG A 3 8.71 17.93 -4.23
N LEU A 4 7.84 18.12 -5.24
CA LEU A 4 6.41 17.82 -5.10
C LEU A 4 6.13 16.30 -5.14
N GLU A 5 6.98 15.53 -5.82
CA GLU A 5 6.82 14.08 -5.98
C GLU A 5 7.17 13.33 -4.71
N GLY A 6 8.26 13.74 -4.08
CA GLY A 6 8.62 13.23 -2.75
C GLY A 6 7.53 13.51 -1.73
N VAL A 7 6.86 14.67 -1.83
CA VAL A 7 5.74 15.01 -0.96
C VAL A 7 4.51 14.14 -1.26
N ALA A 8 4.17 13.92 -2.53
CA ALA A 8 3.00 13.12 -2.90
C ALA A 8 3.10 11.67 -2.41
N GLY A 9 4.26 11.02 -2.52
CA GLY A 9 4.46 9.66 -1.97
C GLY A 9 4.33 9.62 -0.44
N LEU A 10 4.87 10.63 0.26
CA LEU A 10 4.77 10.74 1.72
C LEU A 10 3.34 11.03 2.21
N VAL A 11 2.53 11.73 1.42
CA VAL A 11 1.10 11.93 1.72
C VAL A 11 0.40 10.57 1.89
N PHE A 12 0.73 9.58 1.06
CA PHE A 12 0.15 8.23 1.18
C PHE A 12 0.67 7.45 2.39
N VAL A 13 1.93 7.67 2.81
CA VAL A 13 2.44 7.11 4.06
C VAL A 13 1.61 7.59 5.25
N VAL A 14 1.40 8.90 5.34
CA VAL A 14 0.60 9.52 6.41
C VAL A 14 -0.88 9.13 6.30
N ALA A 15 -1.44 9.09 5.08
CA ALA A 15 -2.82 8.71 4.86
C ALA A 15 -3.09 7.25 5.27
N GLY A 16 -2.17 6.31 4.98
CA GLY A 16 -2.30 4.92 5.42
C GLY A 16 -2.28 4.78 6.95
N LEU A 17 -1.42 5.55 7.65
CA LEU A 17 -1.43 5.61 9.12
C LEU A 17 -2.73 6.23 9.65
N GLY A 18 -3.24 7.27 9.01
CA GLY A 18 -4.53 7.88 9.35
C GLY A 18 -5.70 6.91 9.14
N LEU A 19 -5.69 6.14 8.07
CA LEU A 19 -6.68 5.09 7.81
C LEU A 19 -6.64 3.99 8.86
N ALA A 20 -5.45 3.54 9.25
CA ALA A 20 -5.30 2.59 10.35
C ALA A 20 -5.88 3.16 11.65
N LEU A 21 -5.58 4.42 11.98
CA LEU A 21 -6.13 5.06 13.18
C LEU A 21 -7.66 5.18 13.13
N VAL A 22 -8.23 5.62 12.01
CA VAL A 22 -9.69 5.72 11.83
C VAL A 22 -10.35 4.35 11.95
N HIS A 23 -9.76 3.32 11.35
CA HIS A 23 -10.29 1.95 11.42
C HIS A 23 -10.22 1.41 12.85
N TYR A 24 -9.13 1.67 13.56
CA TYR A 24 -8.97 1.29 14.96
C TYR A 24 -10.02 1.96 15.87
N LEU A 25 -10.20 3.28 15.73
CA LEU A 25 -11.16 4.04 16.52
C LEU A 25 -12.62 3.64 16.20
N ALA A 26 -12.91 3.29 14.95
CA ALA A 26 -14.22 2.80 14.54
C ALA A 26 -14.50 1.36 15.00
N GLY A 27 -13.46 0.54 15.20
CA GLY A 27 -13.56 -0.85 15.65
C GLY A 27 -13.52 -1.05 17.18
N ALA A 28 -13.44 0.03 17.96
CA ALA A 28 -13.20 -0.02 19.41
C ALA A 28 -14.34 -0.61 20.26
N ASP A 29 -15.47 -0.99 19.65
CA ASP A 29 -16.59 -1.64 20.33
C ASP A 29 -16.36 -3.16 20.52
N GLY A 30 -15.27 -3.53 21.20
CA GLY A 30 -15.06 -4.89 21.72
C GLY A 30 -14.68 -5.96 20.70
N LEU A 31 -14.29 -5.59 19.47
CA LEU A 31 -13.83 -6.56 18.47
C LEU A 31 -12.41 -7.09 18.82
N PRO A 32 -12.22 -8.41 18.95
CA PRO A 32 -10.90 -8.98 19.16
C PRO A 32 -10.01 -8.65 17.96
N ASN A 33 -8.78 -8.18 18.21
CA ASN A 33 -7.76 -7.88 17.19
C ASN A 33 -8.03 -6.68 16.26
N ALA A 34 -8.87 -5.73 16.67
CA ALA A 34 -9.13 -4.49 15.94
C ALA A 34 -7.84 -3.74 15.51
N GLU A 35 -6.77 -3.82 16.31
CA GLU A 35 -5.45 -3.24 16.01
C GLU A 35 -4.81 -3.84 14.75
N LEU A 36 -4.85 -5.16 14.62
CA LEU A 36 -4.22 -5.87 13.49
C LEU A 36 -5.00 -5.64 12.20
N GLY A 37 -6.34 -5.68 12.26
CA GLY A 37 -7.19 -5.35 11.12
C GLY A 37 -6.99 -3.91 10.64
N ALA A 38 -6.89 -2.97 11.58
CA ALA A 38 -6.61 -1.56 11.29
C ALA A 38 -5.27 -1.36 10.57
N LEU A 39 -4.20 -1.99 11.08
CA LEU A 39 -2.89 -1.94 10.44
C LEU A 39 -2.92 -2.60 9.06
N ALA A 40 -3.56 -3.76 8.94
CA ALA A 40 -3.65 -4.51 7.69
C ALA A 40 -4.40 -3.71 6.60
N PHE A 41 -5.35 -2.86 6.99
CA PHE A 41 -6.08 -1.99 6.06
C PHE A 41 -5.26 -0.76 5.62
N GLY A 42 -4.54 -0.13 6.56
CA GLY A 42 -3.75 1.09 6.28
C GLY A 42 -2.38 0.83 5.62
N ALA A 43 -1.72 -0.28 5.97
CA ALA A 43 -0.36 -0.58 5.54
C ALA A 43 -0.18 -0.65 4.00
N PRO A 44 -1.11 -1.19 3.20
CA PRO A 44 -1.01 -1.16 1.74
C PRO A 44 -0.87 0.25 1.15
N TYR A 45 -1.62 1.23 1.67
CA TYR A 45 -1.50 2.62 1.23
C TYR A 45 -0.13 3.19 1.55
N SER A 46 0.35 2.97 2.78
CA SER A 46 1.66 3.46 3.20
C SER A 46 2.80 2.83 2.42
N ALA A 47 2.71 1.53 2.14
CA ALA A 47 3.72 0.81 1.38
C ALA A 47 3.78 1.29 -0.08
N LEU A 48 2.64 1.39 -0.77
CA LEU A 48 2.62 1.92 -2.14
C LEU A 48 3.10 3.38 -2.19
N GLY A 49 2.72 4.20 -1.20
CA GLY A 49 3.24 5.57 -1.05
C GLY A 49 4.76 5.62 -0.92
N TRP A 50 5.32 4.73 -0.09
CA TRP A 50 6.76 4.60 0.10
C TRP A 50 7.47 4.09 -1.15
N LEU A 51 6.91 3.11 -1.86
CA LEU A 51 7.44 2.61 -3.12
C LEU A 51 7.45 3.70 -4.20
N ALA A 52 6.38 4.48 -4.31
CA ALA A 52 6.31 5.61 -5.24
C ALA A 52 7.34 6.69 -4.90
N PHE A 53 7.51 6.99 -3.61
CA PHE A 53 8.54 7.90 -3.12
C PHE A 53 9.95 7.41 -3.52
N LEU A 54 10.25 6.15 -3.22
CA LEU A 54 11.52 5.52 -3.56
C LEU A 54 11.77 5.48 -5.08
N GLY A 55 10.76 5.16 -5.88
CA GLY A 55 10.83 5.16 -7.34
C GLY A 55 11.17 6.54 -7.90
N SER A 56 10.53 7.59 -7.39
CA SER A 56 10.82 8.97 -7.81
C SER A 56 12.25 9.39 -7.47
N ARG A 57 12.72 9.05 -6.26
CA ARG A 57 14.06 9.42 -5.78
C ARG A 57 15.20 8.66 -6.44
N SER A 58 14.94 7.42 -6.85
CA SER A 58 15.94 6.56 -7.47
C SER A 58 16.01 6.71 -9.00
N GLY A 59 15.14 7.53 -9.61
CA GLY A 59 15.06 7.65 -11.07
C GLY A 59 14.45 6.41 -11.73
N ARG A 60 13.47 5.78 -11.06
CA ARG A 60 12.77 4.57 -11.50
C ARG A 60 11.30 4.86 -11.73
N PRO A 61 10.96 5.55 -12.84
CA PRO A 61 9.58 5.95 -13.12
C PRO A 61 8.61 4.77 -13.24
N ALA A 62 9.08 3.57 -13.64
CA ALA A 62 8.25 2.37 -13.62
C ALA A 62 7.75 2.02 -12.21
N LEU A 63 8.61 2.08 -11.18
CA LEU A 63 8.21 1.81 -9.79
C LEU A 63 7.20 2.85 -9.31
N THR A 64 7.41 4.13 -9.65
CA THR A 64 6.45 5.20 -9.35
C THR A 64 5.11 4.97 -10.04
N LEU A 65 5.11 4.56 -11.31
CA LEU A 65 3.89 4.27 -12.07
C LEU A 65 3.12 3.10 -11.47
N PHE A 66 3.79 1.96 -11.25
CA PHE A 66 3.17 0.74 -10.77
C PHE A 66 2.72 0.84 -9.30
N ALA A 67 3.29 1.76 -8.52
CA ALA A 67 2.81 2.08 -7.18
C ALA A 67 1.67 3.12 -7.21
N GLY A 68 1.77 4.13 -8.08
CA GLY A 68 0.79 5.21 -8.21
C GLY A 68 -0.54 4.76 -8.81
N MET A 69 -0.52 3.88 -9.82
CA MET A 69 -1.74 3.41 -10.50
C MET A 69 -2.70 2.69 -9.54
N PRO A 70 -2.27 1.68 -8.75
CA PRO A 70 -3.16 1.07 -7.77
C PRO A 70 -3.66 2.04 -6.71
N LEU A 71 -2.83 3.00 -6.27
CA LEU A 71 -3.26 4.04 -5.33
C LEU A 71 -4.42 4.87 -5.86
N VAL A 72 -4.51 5.12 -7.17
CA VAL A 72 -5.68 5.80 -7.77
C VAL A 72 -6.95 5.00 -7.50
N PHE A 73 -6.95 3.71 -7.83
CA PHE A 73 -8.12 2.85 -7.66
C PHE A 73 -8.47 2.62 -6.19
N MET A 74 -7.46 2.38 -5.34
CA MET A 74 -7.66 2.22 -3.90
C MET A 74 -8.27 3.48 -3.29
N SER A 75 -7.81 4.66 -3.71
CA SER A 75 -8.36 5.94 -3.23
C SER A 75 -9.85 6.12 -3.57
N MET A 76 -10.36 5.45 -4.60
CA MET A 76 -11.77 5.50 -4.99
C MET A 76 -12.69 4.62 -4.13
N VAL A 77 -12.15 3.79 -3.24
CA VAL A 77 -12.94 2.83 -2.42
C VAL A 77 -13.86 3.55 -1.42
N SER A 78 -13.48 4.74 -0.93
CA SER A 78 -14.25 5.48 0.07
C SER A 78 -14.32 6.98 -0.24
N VAL A 79 -15.40 7.63 0.23
CA VAL A 79 -15.58 9.09 0.18
C VAL A 79 -14.47 9.82 0.94
N VAL A 80 -13.91 9.21 1.99
CA VAL A 80 -12.80 9.80 2.75
C VAL A 80 -11.50 9.76 1.94
N THR A 81 -11.25 8.65 1.25
CA THR A 81 -10.02 8.45 0.47
C THR A 81 -10.06 9.08 -0.90
N ILE A 82 -11.23 9.50 -1.41
CA ILE A 82 -11.37 10.03 -2.78
C ILE A 82 -10.53 11.28 -3.03
N LEU A 83 -10.26 12.07 -1.98
CA LEU A 83 -9.40 13.24 -2.05
C LEU A 83 -7.94 12.86 -2.40
N LEU A 84 -7.54 11.62 -2.12
CA LEU A 84 -6.22 11.08 -2.44
C LEU A 84 -6.09 10.69 -3.93
N VAL A 85 -7.17 10.69 -4.71
CA VAL A 85 -7.11 10.42 -6.16
C VAL A 85 -6.22 11.44 -6.87
N LEU A 86 -6.25 12.71 -6.46
CA LEU A 86 -5.42 13.77 -7.05
C LEU A 86 -3.91 13.51 -6.87
N PRO A 87 -3.39 13.31 -5.64
CA PRO A 87 -1.97 12.99 -5.47
C PRO A 87 -1.59 11.63 -6.08
N ALA A 88 -2.46 10.61 -6.06
CA ALA A 88 -2.20 9.34 -6.74
C ALA A 88 -2.09 9.51 -8.26
N GLY A 89 -3.02 10.27 -8.86
CA GLY A 89 -3.03 10.56 -10.28
C GLY A 89 -1.78 11.31 -10.73
N LEU A 90 -1.31 12.27 -9.92
CA LEU A 90 -0.05 12.96 -10.16
C LEU A 90 1.14 11.99 -10.20
N LEU A 91 1.23 11.06 -9.25
CA LEU A 91 2.27 10.02 -9.23
C LEU A 91 2.21 9.12 -10.46
N ALA A 92 1.01 8.65 -10.82
CA ALA A 92 0.79 7.77 -11.96
C ALA A 92 1.16 8.44 -13.29
N VAL A 93 0.65 9.66 -13.54
CA VAL A 93 0.94 10.42 -14.77
C VAL A 93 2.43 10.69 -14.92
N ARG A 94 3.13 11.00 -13.82
CA ARG A 94 4.57 11.23 -13.85
C ARG A 94 5.39 9.97 -14.06
N GLY A 95 5.03 8.87 -13.39
CA GLY A 95 5.64 7.57 -13.65
C GLY A 95 5.50 7.21 -15.12
N LEU A 96 4.31 7.39 -15.70
CA LEU A 96 4.05 7.16 -17.11
C LEU A 96 4.91 8.07 -18.01
N ALA A 97 4.93 9.37 -17.73
CA ALA A 97 5.74 10.32 -18.50
C ALA A 97 7.24 9.97 -18.44
N GLY A 98 7.75 9.56 -17.27
CA GLY A 98 9.13 9.14 -17.11
C GLY A 98 9.47 7.88 -17.90
N VAL A 99 8.55 6.91 -17.95
CA VAL A 99 8.70 5.70 -18.79
C VAL A 99 8.68 6.06 -20.27
N ILE A 100 7.72 6.86 -20.73
CA ILE A 100 7.59 7.28 -22.14
C ILE A 100 8.82 8.07 -22.61
N LEU A 101 9.37 8.94 -21.76
CA LEU A 101 10.55 9.73 -22.06
C LEU A 101 11.87 8.95 -21.96
N GLY A 102 11.82 7.62 -21.73
CA GLY A 102 13.02 6.79 -21.63
C GLY A 102 13.91 7.14 -20.44
N ARG A 103 13.36 7.75 -19.37
CA ARG A 103 14.11 8.13 -18.16
C ARG A 103 14.33 6.96 -17.20
N GLN A 104 13.87 5.77 -17.58
CA GLN A 104 14.13 4.56 -16.83
C GLN A 104 15.65 4.30 -16.83
N GLN A 105 16.26 4.29 -15.66
CA GLN A 105 17.64 3.78 -15.54
C GLN A 105 17.70 2.37 -16.13
N HIS A 106 18.78 2.04 -16.84
CA HIS A 106 18.93 0.72 -17.46
C HIS A 106 18.78 -0.35 -16.38
N LEU A 107 17.74 -1.16 -16.53
CA LEU A 107 17.43 -2.32 -15.70
C LEU A 107 17.66 -3.55 -16.56
N ASP A 108 18.22 -4.60 -15.97
CA ASP A 108 18.32 -5.88 -16.65
C ASP A 108 16.90 -6.44 -16.92
N THR A 109 16.76 -7.30 -17.93
CA THR A 109 15.46 -7.91 -18.31
C THR A 109 14.65 -8.49 -17.13
N PRO A 110 15.24 -9.20 -16.15
CA PRO A 110 14.49 -9.65 -14.96
C PRO A 110 14.06 -8.50 -14.03
N GLU A 111 14.81 -7.41 -13.98
CA GLU A 111 14.52 -6.27 -13.10
C GLU A 111 13.36 -5.40 -13.61
N MET A 112 13.04 -5.48 -14.91
CA MET A 112 11.87 -4.79 -15.49
C MET A 112 10.54 -5.24 -14.87
N TRP A 113 10.46 -6.50 -14.42
CA TRP A 113 9.25 -7.06 -13.83
C TRP A 113 9.14 -6.81 -12.32
N LEU A 114 10.24 -6.45 -11.67
CA LEU A 114 10.29 -6.28 -10.22
C LEU A 114 9.32 -5.19 -9.71
N PRO A 115 9.18 -4.02 -10.38
CA PRO A 115 8.17 -3.02 -10.02
C PRO A 115 6.75 -3.59 -9.97
N LEU A 116 6.38 -4.42 -10.95
CA LEU A 116 5.06 -5.03 -11.02
C LEU A 116 4.83 -6.02 -9.87
N VAL A 117 5.81 -6.90 -9.63
CA VAL A 117 5.70 -7.93 -8.58
C VAL A 117 5.60 -7.30 -7.19
N VAL A 118 6.44 -6.30 -6.93
CA VAL A 118 6.52 -5.70 -5.59
C VAL A 118 5.30 -4.82 -5.28
N THR A 119 4.70 -4.17 -6.29
CA THR A 119 3.46 -3.41 -6.07
C THR A 119 2.21 -4.29 -6.10
N ALA A 120 2.23 -5.45 -6.76
CA ALA A 120 1.14 -6.40 -6.74
C ALA A 120 0.87 -6.95 -5.33
N ALA A 121 1.92 -7.18 -4.52
CA ALA A 121 1.76 -7.73 -3.17
C ALA A 121 0.87 -6.87 -2.25
N PRO A 122 1.11 -5.54 -2.06
CA PRO A 122 0.20 -4.67 -1.31
C PRO A 122 -1.22 -4.62 -1.88
N VAL A 123 -1.38 -4.67 -3.20
CA VAL A 123 -2.68 -4.61 -3.87
C VAL A 123 -3.48 -5.89 -3.62
N LEU A 124 -2.85 -7.04 -3.74
CA LEU A 124 -3.46 -8.34 -3.46
C LEU A 124 -3.78 -8.48 -1.97
N ALA A 125 -2.90 -8.01 -1.09
CA ALA A 125 -3.13 -7.97 0.35
C ALA A 125 -4.38 -7.12 0.69
N PHE A 126 -4.49 -5.93 0.10
CA PHE A 126 -5.66 -5.07 0.28
C PHE A 126 -6.93 -5.65 -0.34
N GLY A 127 -6.84 -6.17 -1.57
CA GLY A 127 -7.98 -6.80 -2.25
C GLY A 127 -8.50 -8.03 -1.51
N TYR A 128 -7.60 -8.84 -0.95
CA TYR A 128 -7.97 -9.98 -0.12
C TYR A 128 -8.81 -9.54 1.09
N LEU A 129 -8.40 -8.47 1.80
CA LEU A 129 -9.20 -7.91 2.90
C LEU A 129 -10.56 -7.35 2.46
N LEU A 130 -10.68 -6.82 1.24
CA LEU A 130 -11.96 -6.28 0.74
C LEU A 130 -12.95 -7.36 0.29
N PHE A 131 -12.45 -8.46 -0.26
CA PHE A 131 -13.28 -9.50 -0.88
C PHE A 131 -13.47 -10.74 -0.01
N HIS A 132 -12.60 -10.97 0.97
CA HIS A 132 -12.81 -12.04 1.94
C HIS A 132 -13.91 -11.61 2.90
N LYS A 133 -15.09 -12.22 2.73
CA LYS A 133 -16.16 -12.17 3.71
C LYS A 133 -16.18 -13.53 4.38
N ASP A 134 -15.67 -13.61 5.60
CA ASP A 134 -15.96 -14.76 6.42
C ASP A 134 -17.49 -14.84 6.62
N PRO A 135 -18.11 -16.02 6.55
CA PRO A 135 -19.50 -16.16 6.92
C PRO A 135 -19.61 -15.76 8.39
N ALA A 136 -20.25 -14.62 8.65
CA ALA A 136 -20.44 -14.12 10.01
C ALA A 136 -21.13 -15.20 10.86
N GLU A 137 -20.36 -15.92 11.68
CA GLU A 137 -20.92 -16.71 12.76
C GLU A 137 -21.44 -15.70 13.78
N TRP A 138 -22.73 -15.39 13.72
CA TRP A 138 -23.42 -14.61 14.74
C TRP A 138 -23.40 -15.40 16.05
N ARG A 139 -22.32 -15.29 16.82
CA ARG A 139 -22.29 -15.78 18.19
C ARG A 139 -22.97 -14.73 19.04
N VAL A 140 -24.20 -15.06 19.45
CA VAL A 140 -24.91 -14.29 20.46
C VAL A 140 -24.17 -14.56 21.77
N ASP A 141 -23.37 -13.60 22.22
CA ASP A 141 -22.78 -13.66 23.55
C ASP A 141 -23.92 -13.43 24.56
N GLU A 142 -24.12 -14.37 25.49
CA GLU A 142 -25.24 -14.36 26.45
C GLU A 142 -25.20 -13.14 27.40
N HIS A 143 -24.12 -12.36 27.40
CA HIS A 143 -23.91 -11.23 28.32
C HIS A 143 -23.76 -9.87 27.63
N THR A 144 -23.81 -9.81 26.29
CA THR A 144 -23.77 -8.55 25.53
C THR A 144 -24.76 -8.58 24.37
N ILE A 145 -25.60 -7.54 24.26
CA ILE A 145 -26.60 -7.37 23.18
C ILE A 145 -25.93 -7.15 21.80
N SER A 146 -24.60 -6.99 21.75
CA SER A 146 -23.81 -6.85 20.54
C SER A 146 -23.22 -8.19 20.09
N GLY A 147 -23.73 -8.73 18.97
CA GLY A 147 -23.03 -9.80 18.25
C GLY A 147 -21.77 -9.22 17.59
N THR A 148 -20.61 -9.78 17.90
CA THR A 148 -19.34 -9.42 17.26
C THR A 148 -19.18 -10.20 15.96
N SER A 149 -19.08 -9.49 14.84
CA SER A 149 -18.74 -10.06 13.55
C SER A 149 -17.21 -10.05 13.44
N ASP A 150 -16.56 -11.20 13.55
CA ASP A 150 -15.13 -11.34 13.19
C ASP A 150 -15.01 -11.16 11.67
N ILE A 151 -14.67 -9.95 11.22
CA ILE A 151 -14.66 -9.58 9.78
C ILE A 151 -13.25 -9.68 9.17
N ILE A 152 -12.20 -9.78 9.99
CA ILE A 152 -10.82 -10.03 9.53
C ILE A 152 -10.13 -10.92 10.55
N THR A 153 -9.69 -12.11 10.15
CA THR A 153 -8.99 -12.99 11.09
C THR A 153 -7.56 -12.50 11.37
N VAL A 154 -7.02 -12.87 12.55
CA VAL A 154 -5.60 -12.59 12.90
C VAL A 154 -4.66 -13.12 11.82
N PHE A 155 -4.99 -14.29 11.26
CA PHE A 155 -4.20 -14.93 10.22
C PHE A 155 -4.18 -14.10 8.93
N GLU A 156 -5.33 -13.57 8.49
CA GLU A 156 -5.44 -12.72 7.31
C GLU A 156 -4.70 -11.40 7.47
N SER A 157 -4.84 -10.78 8.65
CA SER A 157 -4.11 -9.57 9.01
C SER A 157 -2.61 -9.81 8.97
N ALA A 158 -2.14 -10.94 9.52
CA ALA A 158 -0.73 -11.31 9.52
C ALA A 158 -0.19 -11.59 8.11
N LEU A 159 -0.96 -12.28 7.26
CA LEU A 159 -0.59 -12.52 5.86
C LEU A 159 -0.52 -11.22 5.05
N SER A 160 -1.50 -10.34 5.22
CA SER A 160 -1.53 -9.03 4.56
C SER A 160 -0.32 -8.19 4.96
N LEU A 161 -0.08 -8.05 6.27
CA LEU A 161 1.08 -7.31 6.79
C LEU A 161 2.41 -7.93 6.38
N GLY A 162 2.50 -9.26 6.37
CA GLY A 162 3.68 -9.98 5.91
C GLY A 162 4.00 -9.73 4.43
N ALA A 163 2.98 -9.77 3.57
CA ALA A 163 3.13 -9.47 2.14
C ALA A 163 3.56 -8.02 1.90
N VAL A 164 2.96 -7.08 2.63
CA VAL A 164 3.31 -5.66 2.57
C VAL A 164 4.75 -5.41 3.05
N ALA A 165 5.14 -6.00 4.19
CA ALA A 165 6.49 -5.86 4.73
C ALA A 165 7.54 -6.44 3.79
N LEU A 166 7.29 -7.61 3.21
CA LEU A 166 8.17 -8.24 2.23
C LEU A 166 8.35 -7.37 0.99
N ALA A 167 7.26 -6.79 0.47
CA ALA A 167 7.30 -5.88 -0.67
C ALA A 167 8.20 -4.67 -0.40
N VAL A 168 8.04 -4.03 0.77
CA VAL A 168 8.87 -2.89 1.18
C VAL A 168 10.33 -3.31 1.33
N ALA A 169 10.61 -4.44 1.98
CA ALA A 169 11.96 -4.94 2.21
C ALA A 169 12.69 -5.26 0.90
N VAL A 170 12.04 -5.99 -0.01
CA VAL A 170 12.59 -6.35 -1.33
C VAL A 170 12.93 -5.09 -2.13
N SER A 171 12.01 -4.12 -2.18
CA SER A 171 12.27 -2.85 -2.88
C SER A 171 13.41 -2.05 -2.26
N TYR A 172 13.49 -2.00 -0.94
CA TYR A 172 14.55 -1.29 -0.24
C TYR A 172 15.92 -1.92 -0.54
N VAL A 173 16.05 -3.23 -0.39
CA VAL A 173 17.30 -3.96 -0.69
C VAL A 173 17.69 -3.79 -2.15
N TRP A 174 16.74 -3.88 -3.07
CA TRP A 174 16.99 -3.68 -4.51
C TRP A 174 17.56 -2.29 -4.81
N ILE A 175 16.97 -1.23 -4.26
CA ILE A 175 17.43 0.14 -4.46
C ILE A 175 18.80 0.38 -3.83
N VAL A 176 19.02 -0.13 -2.61
CA VAL A 176 20.29 0.05 -1.89
C VAL A 176 21.43 -0.70 -2.58
N ARG A 177 21.21 -1.95 -2.99
CA ARG A 177 22.24 -2.77 -3.67
C ARG A 177 22.77 -2.09 -4.93
N GLU A 178 21.89 -1.48 -5.71
CA GLU A 178 22.29 -0.82 -6.95
C GLU A 178 23.05 0.48 -6.70
N ALA A 179 22.70 1.21 -5.63
CA ALA A 179 23.44 2.40 -5.22
C ALA A 179 24.89 2.07 -4.81
N PHE A 180 25.12 0.88 -4.24
CA PHE A 180 26.48 0.40 -3.94
C PHE A 180 27.24 -0.06 -5.19
N SER A 181 26.58 -0.77 -6.11
CA SER A 181 27.20 -1.23 -7.36
C SER A 181 27.78 -0.09 -8.21
N ARG A 182 27.12 1.08 -8.24
CA ARG A 182 27.58 2.24 -9.04
C ARG A 182 28.78 3.01 -8.45
N ARG A 183 29.22 2.69 -7.23
CA ARG A 183 30.33 3.39 -6.55
C ARG A 183 31.65 2.63 -6.56
N GLY A 184 31.66 1.37 -6.99
CA GLY A 184 32.86 0.55 -7.15
C GLY A 184 33.27 0.50 -8.62
#